data_AF-B3P3A0-F1
#
_entry.id   AF-B3P3A0-F1
#
_cell.length_a   1.000
_cell.length_b   1.000
_cell.length_c   1.000
_cell.angle_alpha   90.00
_cell.angle_beta   90.00
_cell.angle_gamma   90.00
#
_symmetry.space_group_name_H-M   'P 1'
#
loop_
_entity.id
_entity.type
_entity.pdbx_description
1 polymer ?
#
loop_
_entity_poly.entity_id
_entity_poly.type
_entity_poly.pdbx_seq_one_letter_code
_entity_poly.pdbx_strand_id
1 'polypeptide(L)'
;MGWLSTTFGIILLTLLFTIWISAHPRWDQVAKEVASKMNYNEPDRIQKATKAAKKAETKIYDFYVRKLENQKKVAAREILDNAYFETVHCIKTFYEGGMELQFNDCMQHVIDLHIGRLKSLLQITTERYSSGASRLNIWHW
;
A
#
# COMPACT_ATOMS: atom_id res chain seq x y z
N MET A 1 30.62 -23.02 -28.34
CA MET A 1 29.60 -23.31 -27.29
C MET A 1 29.60 -22.14 -26.31
N GLY A 2 28.55 -21.30 -26.30
CA GLY A 2 28.55 -20.09 -25.45
C GLY A 2 27.36 -19.14 -25.62
N TRP A 3 26.51 -19.33 -26.61
CA TRP A 3 25.37 -18.43 -26.88
C TRP A 3 24.12 -18.69 -26.02
N LEU A 4 23.93 -19.90 -25.51
CA LEU A 4 22.76 -20.24 -24.67
C LEU A 4 22.91 -19.75 -23.22
N SER A 5 24.14 -19.60 -22.70
CA SER A 5 24.35 -19.18 -21.31
C SER A 5 24.02 -17.70 -21.09
N THR A 6 24.32 -16.85 -22.07
CA THR A 6 24.12 -15.40 -21.99
C THR A 6 22.63 -15.02 -22.03
N THR A 7 21.80 -15.77 -22.78
CA THR A 7 20.37 -15.50 -22.88
C THR A 7 19.61 -15.89 -21.61
N PHE A 8 19.98 -17.00 -20.97
CA PHE A 8 19.37 -17.40 -19.70
C PHE A 8 19.63 -16.39 -18.57
N GLY A 9 20.84 -15.83 -18.50
CA GLY A 9 21.17 -14.80 -17.49
C GLY A 9 20.34 -13.51 -17.65
N ILE A 10 20.10 -13.07 -18.89
CA ILE A 10 19.30 -11.87 -19.18
C ILE A 10 17.81 -12.11 -18.89
N ILE A 11 17.30 -13.31 -19.19
CA ILE A 11 15.91 -13.68 -18.89
C ILE A 11 15.68 -13.78 -17.37
N LEU A 12 16.64 -14.32 -16.61
CA LEU A 12 16.55 -14.39 -15.15
C LEU A 12 16.57 -12.99 -14.52
N LEU A 13 17.44 -12.10 -15.02
CA LEU A 13 17.52 -10.70 -14.56
C LEU A 13 16.22 -9.93 -14.87
N THR A 14 15.67 -10.09 -16.08
CA THR A 14 14.41 -9.44 -16.46
C THR A 14 13.20 -9.99 -15.67
N LEU A 15 13.17 -11.27 -15.33
CA LEU A 15 12.17 -11.86 -14.43
C LEU A 15 12.28 -11.32 -13.00
N LEU A 16 13.49 -11.13 -12.46
CA LEU A 16 13.67 -10.55 -11.13
C LEU A 16 13.24 -9.08 -11.07
N PHE A 17 13.48 -8.30 -12.14
CA PHE A 17 13.00 -6.92 -12.23
C PHE A 17 11.48 -6.81 -12.41
N THR A 18 10.83 -7.74 -13.11
CA THR A 18 9.36 -7.73 -13.24
C THR A 18 8.65 -8.16 -11.96
N ILE A 19 9.25 -9.04 -11.14
CA ILE A 19 8.71 -9.41 -9.83
C ILE A 19 8.76 -8.22 -8.85
N TRP A 20 9.77 -7.36 -8.91
CA TRP A 20 9.84 -6.16 -8.06
C TRP A 20 8.80 -5.09 -8.39
N ILE A 21 8.29 -5.07 -9.63
CA ILE A 21 7.21 -4.17 -10.04
C ILE A 21 5.84 -4.65 -9.52
N SER A 22 5.73 -5.90 -9.05
CA SER A 22 4.46 -6.51 -8.65
C SER A 22 3.96 -6.17 -7.24
N ALA A 23 4.72 -5.41 -6.43
CA ALA A 23 4.33 -5.06 -5.06
C ALA A 23 3.42 -3.82 -4.97
N HIS A 24 3.22 -3.09 -6.07
CA HIS A 24 2.49 -1.83 -6.11
C HIS A 24 1.35 -1.89 -7.14
N PRO A 25 0.09 -1.55 -6.80
CA PRO A 25 -0.99 -1.46 -7.78
C PRO A 25 -0.59 -0.46 -8.86
N ARG A 26 -0.78 -0.86 -10.12
CA ARG A 26 -0.58 0.04 -11.26
C ARG A 26 -1.76 1.00 -11.33
N TRP A 27 -1.75 2.03 -10.48
CA TRP A 27 -2.88 2.95 -10.33
C TRP A 27 -3.32 3.65 -11.62
N ASP A 28 -2.40 3.83 -12.58
CA ASP A 28 -2.78 4.33 -13.92
C ASP A 28 -3.73 3.36 -14.65
N GLN A 29 -3.57 2.05 -14.46
CA GLN A 29 -4.44 1.03 -15.03
C GLN A 29 -5.73 0.93 -14.22
N VAL A 30 -5.63 0.87 -12.89
CA VAL A 30 -6.80 0.79 -12.00
C VAL A 30 -7.74 1.97 -12.22
N ALA A 31 -7.24 3.20 -12.25
CA ALA A 31 -8.07 4.39 -12.45
C ALA A 31 -8.76 4.39 -13.83
N LYS A 32 -8.09 3.89 -14.88
CA LYS A 32 -8.66 3.73 -16.23
C LYS A 32 -9.70 2.61 -16.28
N GLU A 33 -9.47 1.50 -15.60
CA GLU A 33 -10.41 0.38 -15.53
C GLU A 33 -11.68 0.77 -14.77
N VAL A 34 -11.55 1.48 -13.65
CA VAL A 34 -12.69 2.02 -12.90
C VAL A 34 -13.45 3.01 -13.78
N ALA A 35 -12.76 3.92 -14.47
CA ALA A 35 -13.40 4.87 -15.39
C ALA A 35 -14.15 4.14 -16.52
N SER A 36 -13.52 3.15 -17.15
CA SER A 36 -14.14 2.32 -18.20
C SER A 36 -15.39 1.59 -17.71
N LYS A 37 -15.32 0.93 -16.56
CA LYS A 37 -16.48 0.25 -15.94
C LYS A 37 -17.65 1.19 -15.63
N MET A 38 -17.35 2.48 -15.46
CA MET A 38 -18.33 3.52 -15.14
C MET A 38 -18.76 4.34 -16.37
N ASN A 39 -18.26 4.03 -17.57
CA ASN A 39 -18.43 4.85 -18.77
C ASN A 39 -17.99 6.31 -18.56
N TYR A 40 -16.97 6.54 -17.73
CA TYR A 40 -16.42 7.84 -17.42
C TYR A 40 -15.19 8.13 -18.30
N ASN A 41 -15.12 9.33 -18.90
CA ASN A 41 -14.13 9.63 -19.95
C ASN A 41 -13.38 10.96 -19.78
N GLU A 42 -13.52 11.66 -18.67
CA GLU A 42 -12.84 12.96 -18.44
C GLU A 42 -11.36 12.73 -18.05
N PRO A 43 -10.39 13.06 -18.93
CA PRO A 43 -8.99 12.67 -18.70
C PRO A 43 -8.35 13.34 -17.48
N ASP A 44 -8.73 14.60 -17.20
CA ASP A 44 -8.17 15.37 -16.10
C ASP A 44 -8.54 14.79 -14.73
N ARG A 45 -9.81 14.40 -14.55
CA ARG A 45 -10.24 13.72 -13.32
C ARG A 45 -9.60 12.35 -13.17
N ILE A 46 -9.45 11.59 -14.26
CA ILE A 46 -8.78 10.29 -14.23
C ILE A 46 -7.31 10.47 -13.80
N GLN A 47 -6.62 11.48 -14.33
CA GLN A 47 -5.26 11.79 -13.94
C GLN A 47 -5.16 12.23 -12.48
N LYS A 48 -6.10 13.05 -11.99
CA LYS A 48 -6.17 13.50 -10.60
C LYS A 48 -6.40 12.33 -9.65
N ALA A 49 -7.35 11.45 -9.95
CA ALA A 49 -7.62 10.23 -9.20
C ALA A 49 -6.37 9.35 -9.09
N THR A 50 -5.67 9.16 -10.22
CA THR A 50 -4.44 8.38 -10.29
C THR A 50 -3.32 8.97 -9.41
N LYS A 51 -3.09 10.28 -9.50
CA LYS A 51 -2.07 10.98 -8.69
C LYS A 51 -2.36 10.86 -7.20
N ALA A 52 -3.61 11.03 -6.80
CA ALA A 52 -4.02 10.90 -5.40
C ALA A 52 -3.84 9.46 -4.90
N ALA A 53 -4.20 8.45 -5.70
CA ALA A 53 -4.05 7.04 -5.33
C ALA A 53 -2.58 6.65 -5.13
N LYS A 54 -1.71 7.06 -6.07
CA LYS A 54 -0.24 6.89 -5.93
C LYS A 54 0.30 7.54 -4.67
N LYS A 55 -0.18 8.74 -4.33
CA LYS A 55 0.22 9.46 -3.11
C LYS A 55 -0.20 8.71 -1.85
N ALA A 56 -1.44 8.22 -1.82
CA ALA A 56 -1.96 7.45 -0.68
C ALA A 56 -1.17 6.16 -0.48
N GLU A 57 -0.99 5.39 -1.54
CA GLU A 57 -0.18 4.18 -1.52
C GLU A 57 1.25 4.46 -1.05
N THR A 58 1.93 5.46 -1.63
CA THR A 58 3.32 5.77 -1.28
C THR A 58 3.45 6.02 0.23
N LYS A 59 2.56 6.84 0.81
CA LYS A 59 2.60 7.14 2.24
C LYS A 59 2.35 5.90 3.12
N ILE A 60 1.35 5.09 2.77
CA ILE A 60 0.98 3.90 3.54
C ILE A 60 2.09 2.83 3.42
N TYR A 61 2.57 2.59 2.20
CA TYR A 61 3.59 1.60 1.92
C TYR A 61 4.97 2.00 2.48
N ASP A 62 5.35 3.28 2.43
CA ASP A 62 6.57 3.77 3.09
C ASP A 62 6.54 3.47 4.59
N PHE A 63 5.39 3.66 5.24
CA PHE A 63 5.23 3.28 6.65
C PHE A 63 5.41 1.77 6.82
N TYR A 64 4.72 0.97 6.00
CA TYR A 64 4.79 -0.48 6.04
C TYR A 64 6.21 -1.03 5.86
N VAL A 65 6.96 -0.57 4.87
CA VAL A 65 8.32 -1.06 4.59
C VAL A 65 9.32 -0.60 5.64
N ARG A 66 9.28 0.68 6.03
CA ARG A 66 10.34 1.28 6.86
C ARG A 66 10.15 1.04 8.36
N LYS A 67 8.92 0.79 8.82
CA LYS A 67 8.59 0.76 10.25
C LYS A 67 8.13 -0.60 10.76
N LEU A 68 7.83 -1.57 9.89
CA LEU A 68 7.40 -2.91 10.32
C LEU A 68 8.47 -3.98 10.08
N GLU A 69 8.73 -4.78 11.12
CA GLU A 69 9.55 -6.00 11.06
C GLU A 69 8.91 -7.07 10.17
N ASN A 70 9.71 -7.98 9.61
CA ASN A 70 9.25 -9.02 8.68
C ASN A 70 8.10 -9.90 9.21
N GLN A 71 8.11 -10.23 10.50
CA GLN A 71 7.04 -11.00 11.14
C GLN A 71 5.70 -10.24 11.23
N LYS A 72 5.72 -8.90 11.24
CA LYS A 72 4.54 -8.03 11.33
C LYS A 72 3.94 -7.72 9.96
N LYS A 73 4.70 -7.97 8.88
CA LYS A 73 4.28 -7.72 7.50
C LYS A 73 3.11 -8.61 7.05
N VAL A 74 2.99 -9.82 7.60
CA VAL A 74 1.87 -10.73 7.28
C VAL A 74 0.55 -10.15 7.80
N ALA A 75 0.50 -9.74 9.08
CA ALA A 75 -0.69 -9.12 9.67
C ALA A 75 -1.00 -7.74 9.07
N ALA A 76 0.03 -7.00 8.65
CA ALA A 76 -0.16 -5.71 7.99
C ALA A 76 -0.67 -5.82 6.54
N ARG A 77 -0.62 -7.00 5.91
CA ARG A 77 -1.09 -7.20 4.53
C ARG A 77 -2.59 -6.89 4.40
N GLU A 78 -3.41 -7.35 5.35
CA GLU A 78 -4.84 -7.04 5.38
C GLU A 78 -5.11 -5.53 5.46
N ILE A 79 -4.27 -4.79 6.19
CA ILE A 79 -4.38 -3.32 6.30
C ILE A 79 -4.09 -2.66 4.94
N LEU A 80 -3.14 -3.20 4.16
CA LEU A 80 -2.83 -2.72 2.81
C LEU A 80 -3.94 -3.04 1.81
N ASP A 81 -4.49 -4.26 1.88
CA ASP A 81 -5.60 -4.68 1.02
C ASP A 81 -6.84 -3.80 1.25
N ASN A 82 -7.17 -3.52 2.52
CA ASN A 82 -8.26 -2.61 2.85
C ASN A 82 -7.99 -1.19 2.35
N ALA A 83 -6.76 -0.69 2.45
CA ALA A 83 -6.39 0.63 1.92
C ALA A 83 -6.57 0.71 0.40
N TYR A 84 -6.26 -0.37 -0.31
CA TYR A 84 -6.50 -0.49 -1.74
C TYR A 84 -8.00 -0.40 -2.06
N PHE A 85 -8.85 -1.19 -1.38
CA PHE A 85 -10.29 -1.17 -1.61
C PHE A 85 -10.93 0.18 -1.30
N GLU A 86 -10.57 0.81 -0.18
CA GLU A 86 -11.09 2.13 0.18
C GLU A 86 -10.62 3.22 -0.81
N THR A 87 -9.38 3.14 -1.30
CA THR A 87 -8.89 4.03 -2.37
C THR A 87 -9.71 3.90 -3.65
N VAL A 88 -9.96 2.66 -4.10
CA VAL A 88 -10.79 2.40 -5.29
C VAL A 88 -12.21 2.94 -5.08
N HIS A 89 -12.76 2.82 -3.88
CA HIS A 89 -14.06 3.38 -3.53
C HIS A 89 -14.07 4.92 -3.65
N CYS A 90 -13.07 5.62 -3.10
CA CYS A 90 -12.97 7.08 -3.25
C CYS A 90 -12.92 7.51 -4.73
N ILE A 91 -12.15 6.77 -5.57
CA ILE A 91 -12.06 7.04 -7.01
C ILE A 91 -13.42 6.86 -7.69
N LYS A 92 -14.12 5.77 -7.37
CA LYS A 92 -15.46 5.49 -7.90
C LYS A 92 -16.42 6.64 -7.57
N THR A 93 -16.52 7.04 -6.31
CA THR A 93 -17.40 8.13 -5.88
C THR A 93 -17.06 9.46 -6.57
N PHE A 94 -15.77 9.71 -6.83
CA PHE A 94 -15.34 10.91 -7.56
C PHE A 94 -15.81 10.91 -9.03
N TYR A 95 -15.83 9.75 -9.68
CA TYR A 95 -16.35 9.59 -11.04
C TYR A 95 -17.89 9.58 -11.09
N GLU A 96 -18.58 9.25 -9.99
CA GLU A 96 -20.05 9.37 -9.86
C GLU A 96 -20.53 10.83 -9.77
N GLY A 97 -19.63 11.81 -9.89
CA GLY A 97 -19.93 13.23 -9.78
C GLY A 97 -19.56 13.84 -8.43
N GLY A 98 -18.86 13.10 -7.56
CA GLY A 98 -18.33 13.62 -6.31
C GLY A 98 -17.50 14.89 -6.51
N MET A 99 -17.63 15.82 -5.56
CA MET A 99 -16.84 17.05 -5.57
C MET A 99 -15.36 16.73 -5.32
N GLU A 100 -14.47 17.50 -5.95
CA GLU A 100 -13.02 17.31 -5.77
C GLU A 100 -12.59 17.44 -4.30
N LEU A 101 -13.20 18.37 -3.55
CA LEU A 101 -12.89 18.53 -2.13
C LEU A 101 -13.19 17.25 -1.34
N GLN A 102 -14.37 16.65 -1.56
CA GLN A 102 -14.77 15.39 -0.92
C GLN A 102 -13.88 14.22 -1.34
N PHE A 103 -13.46 14.19 -2.60
CA PHE A 103 -12.50 13.20 -3.07
C PHE A 103 -11.16 13.32 -2.34
N ASN A 104 -10.63 14.54 -2.22
CA ASN A 104 -9.38 14.79 -1.51
C ASN A 104 -9.48 14.41 -0.02
N ASP A 105 -10.60 14.74 0.63
CA ASP A 105 -10.87 14.37 2.02
C ASP A 105 -10.96 12.84 2.19
N CYS A 106 -11.64 12.15 1.27
CA CYS A 106 -11.72 10.68 1.25
C CYS A 106 -10.32 10.06 1.14
N MET A 107 -9.49 10.56 0.22
CA MET A 107 -8.12 10.08 0.03
C MET A 107 -7.23 10.36 1.25
N GLN A 108 -7.40 11.51 1.91
CA GLN A 108 -6.67 11.84 3.12
C GLN A 108 -7.12 10.95 4.30
N HIS A 109 -8.41 10.66 4.40
CA HIS A 109 -8.96 9.74 5.37
C HIS A 109 -8.36 8.33 5.23
N VAL A 110 -8.28 7.79 4.00
CA VAL A 110 -7.63 6.49 3.74
C VAL A 110 -6.19 6.49 4.25
N ILE A 111 -5.43 7.54 3.98
CA ILE A 111 -4.05 7.66 4.46
C ILE A 111 -3.99 7.59 5.98
N ASP A 112 -4.76 8.43 6.66
CA ASP A 112 -4.67 8.59 8.11
C ASP A 112 -5.18 7.36 8.86
N LEU A 113 -6.30 6.78 8.39
CA LEU A 113 -6.89 5.57 8.95
C LEU A 113 -5.91 4.40 8.88
N HIS A 114 -5.35 4.13 7.70
CA HIS A 114 -4.50 2.96 7.50
C HIS A 114 -3.11 3.12 8.12
N ILE A 115 -2.54 4.33 8.11
CA ILE A 115 -1.33 4.60 8.92
C ILE A 115 -1.61 4.43 10.41
N GLY A 116 -2.78 4.87 10.89
CA GLY A 116 -3.23 4.66 12.27
C GLY A 116 -3.27 3.17 12.63
N ARG A 117 -3.92 2.35 11.80
CA ARG A 117 -3.98 0.89 11.98
C ARG A 117 -2.58 0.25 11.99
N LEU A 118 -1.68 0.66 11.10
CA LEU A 118 -0.30 0.17 11.08
C LEU A 118 0.49 0.57 12.34
N LYS A 119 0.28 1.79 12.86
CA LYS A 119 0.87 2.23 14.14
C LYS A 119 0.36 1.40 15.32
N SER A 120 -0.94 1.13 15.39
CA SER A 120 -1.53 0.30 16.45
C SER A 120 -0.96 -1.12 16.42
N LEU A 121 -0.78 -1.70 15.24
CA LEU A 121 -0.12 -3.01 15.08
C LEU A 121 1.32 -2.99 15.64
N LEU A 122 2.06 -1.90 15.41
CA LEU A 122 3.40 -1.72 15.96
C LEU A 122 3.37 -1.61 17.50
N GLN A 123 2.44 -0.83 18.07
CA GLN A 123 2.34 -0.60 19.52
C GLN A 123 1.96 -1.86 20.31
N ILE A 124 0.92 -2.59 19.86
CA ILE A 124 0.48 -3.84 20.51
C ILE A 124 1.63 -4.85 20.59
N THR A 125 2.45 -4.90 19.54
CA THR A 125 3.59 -5.82 19.52
C THR A 125 4.71 -5.35 20.44
N THR A 126 5.06 -4.06 20.46
CA THR A 126 6.08 -3.52 21.37
C THR A 126 5.73 -3.70 22.84
N GLU A 127 4.48 -3.45 23.24
CA GLU A 127 4.03 -3.64 24.62
C GLU A 127 4.14 -5.10 25.04
N ARG A 128 3.75 -6.04 24.16
CA ARG A 128 3.87 -7.47 24.42
C ARG A 128 5.31 -7.92 24.66
N TYR A 129 6.28 -7.38 23.91
CA TYR A 129 7.71 -7.66 24.15
C TYR A 129 8.24 -7.03 25.45
N SER A 130 7.78 -5.84 25.84
CA SER A 130 8.20 -5.18 27.09
C SER A 130 7.67 -5.87 28.35
N SER A 131 6.53 -6.56 28.25
CA SER A 131 5.91 -7.28 29.37
C SER A 131 6.61 -8.59 29.75
N GLY A 132 7.50 -9.11 28.89
CA GLY A 132 8.26 -10.35 29.12
C GLY A 132 9.64 -10.15 29.78
N ALA A 133 10.32 -9.02 29.52
CA ALA A 133 11.69 -8.79 29.99
C ALA A 133 11.77 -8.17 31.39
N SER A 134 10.70 -7.56 31.91
CA SER A 134 10.71 -6.87 33.21
C SER A 134 10.38 -7.77 34.42
N ARG A 135 10.22 -9.09 34.23
CA ARG A 135 9.87 -10.02 35.32
C ARG A 135 11.04 -10.78 35.95
N LEU A 136 12.28 -10.47 35.58
CA LEU A 136 13.48 -11.22 36.05
C LEU A 136 14.46 -10.43 36.94
N ASN A 137 14.06 -9.32 37.55
CA ASN A 137 14.95 -8.58 38.47
C ASN A 137 14.26 -8.05 39.74
N ILE A 138 13.46 -8.89 40.39
CA ILE A 138 12.93 -8.59 41.72
C ILE A 138 13.12 -9.80 42.64
N TRP A 139 14.36 -10.25 42.87
CA TRP A 139 14.79 -11.02 44.06
C TRP A 139 16.32 -10.98 44.17
N HIS A 140 16.86 -9.79 44.37
CA HIS A 140 18.14 -9.63 45.06
C HIS A 140 17.91 -8.56 46.12
N TRP A 141 17.71 -9.01 47.36
CA TRP A 141 18.03 -8.44 48.67
C TRP A 141 17.16 -9.15 49.71
#